data_AF-A0A846E2M2-F1
#
_entry.id   AF-A0A846E2M2-F1
#
_cell.length_a   1.000
_cell.length_b   1.000
_cell.length_c   1.000
_cell.angle_alpha   90.00
_cell.angle_beta   90.00
_cell.angle_gamma   90.00
#
_symmetry.space_group_name_H-M   'P 1'
#
loop_
_entity.id
_entity.type
_entity.pdbx_description
1 polymer ?
#
loop_
_entity_poly.entity_id
_entity_poly.type
_entity_poly.pdbx_seq_one_letter_code
_entity_poly.pdbx_strand_id
1 'polypeptide(L)'
;MAVIKDDTWLKKRSWYAEYCKEGNEESILANHILRGDRGFSVREMFELLEASELEFIEMVQSRTWQIRDLFEEPDKASKIIGKSWNEISQRKQLEWFETLHPYHRLIDFWCGNLQVNCQALSIEKWREEDWINAKVTLHPQNKNDFKRDRLIQSINEKTAVFLGDNSLVEGNLNYIDSSLGACLLQVWEKPAMVKYLLDCWLRINPVDPVTLEAKDEEKAFSELKKGLRILCEAGVIFLERTNT
;
A
#
# COMPACT_ATOMS: atom_id res chain seq x y z
N MET A 1 -14.08 1.67 29.03
CA MET A 1 -15.30 1.12 28.41
C MET A 1 -16.19 2.20 27.81
N ALA A 2 -16.65 3.22 28.53
CA ALA A 2 -17.63 4.19 28.01
C ALA A 2 -17.22 5.00 26.74
N VAL A 3 -15.92 5.10 26.44
CA VAL A 3 -15.36 5.92 25.34
C VAL A 3 -14.90 5.14 24.11
N ILE A 4 -14.97 3.81 24.17
CA ILE A 4 -14.56 2.89 23.08
C ILE A 4 -15.82 2.55 22.28
N LYS A 5 -15.76 2.48 20.95
CA LYS A 5 -16.95 2.11 20.14
C LYS A 5 -17.49 0.74 20.53
N ASP A 6 -18.81 0.59 20.53
CA ASP A 6 -19.48 -0.67 20.89
C ASP A 6 -19.13 -1.85 19.97
N ASP A 7 -18.66 -1.57 18.75
CA ASP A 7 -18.24 -2.58 17.80
C ASP A 7 -16.82 -3.13 18.02
N THR A 8 -16.07 -2.57 18.97
CA THR A 8 -14.71 -2.98 19.32
C THR A 8 -14.70 -4.38 19.93
N TRP A 9 -13.75 -5.22 19.51
CA TRP A 9 -13.63 -6.61 19.94
C TRP A 9 -13.58 -6.79 21.46
N LEU A 10 -12.87 -5.91 22.17
CA LEU A 10 -12.82 -5.95 23.62
C LEU A 10 -14.22 -5.82 24.24
N LYS A 11 -15.07 -4.90 23.77
CA LYS A 11 -16.46 -4.77 24.22
C LYS A 11 -17.33 -5.96 23.79
N LYS A 12 -17.18 -6.39 22.54
CA LYS A 12 -17.98 -7.49 21.97
C LYS A 12 -17.68 -8.85 22.61
N ARG A 13 -16.46 -9.08 23.08
CA ARG A 13 -15.99 -10.41 23.49
C ARG A 13 -15.51 -10.50 24.94
N SER A 14 -15.45 -9.40 25.69
CA SER A 14 -15.18 -9.47 27.13
C SER A 14 -16.28 -10.22 27.91
N TRP A 15 -17.47 -10.44 27.32
CA TRP A 15 -18.49 -11.36 27.85
C TRP A 15 -19.45 -11.83 26.74
N TYR A 16 -19.37 -13.10 26.33
CA TYR A 16 -20.26 -13.68 25.32
C TYR A 16 -21.27 -14.62 25.99
N ALA A 17 -22.55 -14.27 25.97
CA ALA A 17 -23.61 -15.03 26.65
C ALA A 17 -23.75 -16.49 26.14
N GLU A 18 -23.28 -16.79 24.93
CA GLU A 18 -23.30 -18.15 24.37
C GLU A 18 -22.30 -19.10 25.03
N TYR A 19 -21.23 -18.59 25.65
CA TYR A 19 -20.31 -19.42 26.44
C TYR A 19 -20.89 -19.80 27.82
N CYS A 20 -22.03 -19.22 28.23
CA CYS A 20 -22.72 -19.55 29.47
C CYS A 20 -23.86 -20.58 29.29
N LYS A 21 -24.06 -21.11 28.08
CA LYS A 21 -25.08 -22.12 27.78
C LYS A 21 -24.53 -23.52 28.07
N GLU A 22 -25.33 -24.38 28.70
CA GLU A 22 -24.99 -25.80 28.93
C GLU A 22 -24.64 -26.49 27.60
N GLY A 23 -23.55 -27.26 27.58
CA GLY A 23 -23.08 -28.01 26.41
C GLY A 23 -22.04 -27.30 25.53
N ASN A 24 -21.60 -26.09 25.87
CA ASN A 24 -20.55 -25.37 25.12
C ASN A 24 -19.13 -25.53 25.71
N GLU A 25 -18.96 -26.51 26.59
CA GLU A 25 -17.71 -26.80 27.31
C GLU A 25 -16.57 -27.15 26.35
N GLU A 26 -16.85 -27.88 25.27
CA GLU A 26 -15.85 -28.28 24.27
C GLU A 26 -15.29 -27.08 23.46
N SER A 27 -16.10 -26.05 23.18
CA SER A 27 -15.64 -24.83 22.50
C SER A 27 -14.80 -23.93 23.41
N ILE A 28 -15.14 -23.90 24.70
CA ILE A 28 -14.35 -23.22 25.73
C ILE A 28 -13.03 -23.97 25.92
N LEU A 29 -13.09 -25.30 26.00
CA LEU A 29 -11.92 -26.17 26.12
C LEU A 29 -11.05 -26.11 24.87
N ALA A 30 -11.58 -26.07 23.64
CA ALA A 30 -10.76 -25.96 22.43
C ALA A 30 -9.94 -24.66 22.39
N ASN A 31 -10.54 -23.53 22.80
CA ASN A 31 -9.80 -22.26 22.95
C ASN A 31 -8.79 -22.30 24.11
N HIS A 32 -9.02 -23.12 25.15
CA HIS A 32 -8.09 -23.31 26.27
C HIS A 32 -7.09 -24.46 26.09
N ILE A 33 -7.29 -25.41 25.16
CA ILE A 33 -6.43 -26.57 24.88
C ILE A 33 -5.26 -26.16 23.99
N LEU A 34 -5.39 -25.05 23.24
CA LEU A 34 -4.25 -24.32 22.66
C LEU A 34 -3.40 -23.60 23.73
N ARG A 35 -3.32 -24.15 24.95
CA ARG A 35 -2.39 -23.75 26.01
C ARG A 35 -0.97 -24.07 25.57
N GLY A 36 -0.37 -23.12 24.87
CA GLY A 36 1.02 -23.23 24.41
C GLY A 36 1.32 -22.32 23.21
N ASP A 37 0.31 -22.02 22.40
CA ASP A 37 0.42 -21.03 21.34
C ASP A 37 0.34 -19.63 21.96
N ARG A 38 1.47 -19.22 22.53
CA ARG A 38 1.73 -17.83 22.90
C ARG A 38 2.04 -17.13 21.60
N GLY A 39 1.00 -16.74 20.86
CA GLY A 39 1.14 -15.99 19.62
C GLY A 39 2.13 -14.82 19.80
N PHE A 40 2.74 -14.40 18.70
CA PHE A 40 3.75 -13.36 18.71
C PHE A 40 3.09 -11.98 18.84
N SER A 41 3.50 -11.18 19.83
CA SER A 41 2.93 -9.84 20.09
C SER A 41 3.62 -8.75 19.26
N VAL A 42 2.96 -7.60 19.11
CA VAL A 42 3.56 -6.39 18.51
C VAL A 42 4.83 -5.99 19.26
N ARG A 43 4.85 -6.16 20.59
CA ARG A 43 6.04 -5.89 21.39
C ARG A 43 7.21 -6.79 20.99
N GLU A 44 6.97 -8.11 20.91
CA GLU A 44 7.98 -9.10 20.52
C GLU A 44 8.42 -8.90 19.06
N MET A 45 7.53 -8.43 18.18
CA MET A 45 7.87 -8.00 16.82
C MET A 45 8.93 -6.88 16.81
N PHE A 46 8.73 -5.81 17.58
CA PHE A 46 9.73 -4.75 17.66
C PHE A 46 11.03 -5.20 18.33
N GLU A 47 10.97 -6.07 19.34
CA GLU A 47 12.16 -6.66 19.97
C GLU A 47 12.95 -7.54 18.97
N LEU A 48 12.27 -8.30 18.11
CA LEU A 48 12.87 -9.08 17.04
C LEU A 48 13.53 -8.19 15.97
N LEU A 49 12.87 -7.10 15.59
CA LEU A 49 13.41 -6.13 14.64
C LEU A 49 14.70 -5.49 15.16
N GLU A 50 14.69 -5.04 16.42
CA GLU A 50 15.87 -4.49 17.10
C GLU A 50 17.01 -5.53 17.17
N ALA A 51 16.71 -6.77 17.57
CA ALA A 51 17.70 -7.85 17.64
C ALA A 51 18.27 -8.27 16.28
N SER A 52 17.51 -8.04 15.20
CA SER A 52 17.90 -8.38 13.82
C SER A 52 18.53 -7.20 13.07
N GLU A 53 18.71 -6.05 13.72
CA GLU A 53 19.18 -4.80 13.09
C GLU A 53 18.32 -4.38 11.88
N LEU A 54 17.01 -4.63 11.96
CA LEU A 54 16.03 -4.24 10.95
C LEU A 54 15.15 -3.11 11.48
N GLU A 55 14.75 -2.21 10.60
CA GLU A 55 13.82 -1.15 10.92
C GLU A 55 12.41 -1.49 10.41
N PHE A 56 11.42 -1.15 11.23
CA PHE A 56 10.02 -1.26 10.88
C PHE A 56 9.67 -0.20 9.82
N ILE A 57 9.07 -0.63 8.71
CA ILE A 57 8.58 0.30 7.68
C ILE A 57 7.10 0.59 7.94
N GLU A 58 6.25 -0.43 7.83
CA GLU A 58 4.80 -0.29 8.00
C GLU A 58 4.11 -1.65 8.15
N MET A 59 2.92 -1.70 8.77
CA MET A 59 2.06 -2.89 8.76
C MET A 59 1.54 -3.15 7.35
N VAL A 60 1.42 -4.41 6.92
CA VAL A 60 0.92 -4.75 5.57
C VAL A 60 -0.47 -4.17 5.30
N GLN A 61 -1.33 -4.12 6.32
CA GLN A 61 -2.66 -3.52 6.26
C GLN A 61 -2.74 -2.24 7.12
N SER A 62 -1.82 -1.29 6.98
CA SER A 62 -1.66 -0.15 7.92
C SER A 62 -2.92 0.63 8.28
N ARG A 63 -3.88 0.76 7.36
CA ARG A 63 -5.18 1.42 7.63
C ARG A 63 -6.05 0.68 8.66
N THR A 64 -5.93 -0.63 8.77
CA THR A 64 -6.72 -1.41 9.74
C THR A 64 -6.12 -1.36 11.15
N TRP A 65 -4.87 -0.93 11.29
CA TRP A 65 -4.13 -0.84 12.55
C TRP A 65 -4.19 0.54 13.23
N GLN A 66 -5.11 1.40 12.81
CA GLN A 66 -5.21 2.77 13.30
C GLN A 66 -5.90 2.83 14.67
N ILE A 67 -5.12 3.06 15.73
CA ILE A 67 -5.62 3.19 17.13
C ILE A 67 -6.72 4.24 17.27
N ARG A 68 -6.68 5.30 16.46
CA ARG A 68 -7.65 6.38 16.47
C ARG A 68 -9.04 5.90 16.07
N ASP A 69 -9.13 4.95 15.16
CA ASP A 69 -10.39 4.49 14.58
C ASP A 69 -11.21 3.64 15.57
N LEU A 70 -10.58 3.17 16.65
CA LEU A 70 -11.24 2.45 17.75
C LEU A 70 -12.10 3.36 18.65
N PHE A 71 -11.93 4.69 18.57
CA PHE A 71 -12.64 5.66 19.41
C PHE A 71 -13.73 6.38 18.61
N GLU A 72 -14.87 6.66 19.26
CA GLU A 72 -15.96 7.46 18.66
C GLU A 72 -15.55 8.91 18.45
N GLU A 73 -14.83 9.47 19.43
CA GLU A 73 -14.29 10.82 19.41
C GLU A 73 -12.78 10.78 19.70
N PRO A 74 -11.94 10.56 18.68
CA PRO A 74 -10.49 10.40 18.85
C PRO A 74 -9.83 11.59 19.56
N ASP A 75 -10.35 12.80 19.36
CA ASP A 75 -9.84 14.03 19.97
C ASP A 75 -10.22 14.18 21.46
N LYS A 76 -11.27 13.49 21.91
CA LYS A 76 -11.55 13.37 23.36
C LYS A 76 -10.69 12.29 23.99
N ALA A 77 -10.46 11.18 23.28
CA ALA A 77 -9.59 10.11 23.75
C ALA A 77 -8.14 10.58 23.93
N SER A 78 -7.59 11.41 23.02
CA SER A 78 -6.27 12.01 23.18
C SER A 78 -6.15 12.89 24.44
N LYS A 79 -7.20 13.64 24.79
CA LYS A 79 -7.25 14.43 26.03
C LYS A 79 -7.21 13.55 27.29
N ILE A 80 -7.84 12.37 27.25
CA ILE A 80 -7.81 11.40 28.36
C ILE A 80 -6.43 10.74 28.48
N ILE A 81 -5.81 10.43 27.35
CA ILE A 81 -4.47 9.84 27.28
C ILE A 81 -3.39 10.87 27.68
N GLY A 82 -3.70 12.17 27.58
CA GLY A 82 -2.79 13.26 27.95
C GLY A 82 -1.68 13.50 26.93
N LYS A 83 -1.81 12.96 25.71
CA LYS A 83 -0.87 13.14 24.59
C LYS A 83 -1.63 13.25 23.28
N SER A 84 -1.09 14.05 22.35
CA SER A 84 -1.57 14.04 20.97
C SER A 84 -1.21 12.71 20.31
N TRP A 85 -2.08 12.20 19.44
CA TRP A 85 -1.81 10.96 18.68
C TRP A 85 -0.48 11.02 17.93
N ASN A 86 -0.11 12.20 17.39
CA ASN A 86 1.14 12.39 16.66
C ASN A 86 2.39 12.36 17.56
N GLU A 87 2.25 12.52 18.88
CA GLU A 87 3.34 12.47 19.86
C GLU A 87 3.61 11.04 20.35
N ILE A 88 2.70 10.11 20.06
CA ILE A 88 2.81 8.71 20.48
C ILE A 88 3.55 7.97 19.38
N SER A 89 4.65 7.30 19.74
CA SER A 89 5.44 6.53 18.77
C SER A 89 4.59 5.47 18.09
N GLN A 90 4.88 5.18 16.81
CA GLN A 90 4.14 4.19 16.03
C GLN A 90 4.11 2.82 16.72
N ARG A 91 5.25 2.37 17.27
CA ARG A 91 5.33 1.18 18.13
C ARG A 91 4.27 1.20 19.23
N LYS A 92 4.16 2.31 19.96
CA LYS A 92 3.24 2.40 21.09
C LYS A 92 1.78 2.43 20.66
N GLN A 93 1.48 3.06 19.53
CA GLN A 93 0.14 3.04 18.94
C GLN A 93 -0.27 1.62 18.55
N LEU A 94 0.62 0.85 17.92
CA LEU A 94 0.36 -0.54 17.51
C LEU A 94 0.20 -1.48 18.72
N GLU A 95 1.05 -1.34 19.75
CA GLU A 95 0.90 -2.08 21.02
C GLU A 95 -0.47 -1.84 21.67
N TRP A 96 -0.94 -0.59 21.65
CA TRP A 96 -2.26 -0.24 22.19
C TRP A 96 -3.40 -0.75 21.32
N PHE A 97 -3.26 -0.69 20.00
CA PHE A 97 -4.22 -1.26 19.07
C PHE A 97 -4.39 -2.77 19.32
N GLU A 98 -3.30 -3.53 19.35
CA GLU A 98 -3.31 -4.97 19.65
C GLU A 98 -4.01 -5.25 20.98
N THR A 99 -3.70 -4.47 22.01
CA THR A 99 -4.29 -4.65 23.35
C THR A 99 -5.80 -4.40 23.37
N LEU A 100 -6.28 -3.35 22.67
CA LEU A 100 -7.69 -2.95 22.70
C LEU A 100 -8.54 -3.66 21.64
N HIS A 101 -7.92 -4.11 20.56
CA HIS A 101 -8.58 -4.69 19.40
C HIS A 101 -7.72 -5.80 18.78
N PRO A 102 -7.59 -6.96 19.47
CA PRO A 102 -6.85 -8.12 18.96
C PRO A 102 -7.64 -8.83 17.85
N TYR A 103 -7.89 -8.11 16.76
CA TYR A 103 -8.66 -8.54 15.60
C TYR A 103 -7.80 -9.28 14.59
N HIS A 104 -6.55 -8.83 14.40
CA HIS A 104 -5.61 -9.45 13.50
C HIS A 104 -5.01 -10.69 14.16
N ARG A 105 -5.23 -11.86 13.55
CA ARG A 105 -4.64 -13.13 14.00
C ARG A 105 -3.13 -13.19 13.74
N LEU A 106 -2.67 -12.55 12.67
CA LEU A 106 -1.27 -12.50 12.26
C LEU A 106 -0.78 -11.04 12.30
N ILE A 107 0.50 -10.88 12.60
CA ILE A 107 1.19 -9.60 12.56
C ILE A 107 2.02 -9.58 11.27
N ASP A 108 1.42 -9.08 10.20
CA ASP A 108 2.06 -8.95 8.90
C ASP A 108 2.62 -7.52 8.74
N PHE A 109 3.93 -7.40 8.51
CA PHE A 109 4.63 -6.12 8.42
C PHE A 109 5.76 -6.13 7.39
N TRP A 110 6.09 -4.94 6.90
CA TRP A 110 7.27 -4.67 6.09
C TRP A 110 8.40 -4.19 6.99
N CYS A 111 9.59 -4.72 6.78
CA CYS A 111 10.82 -4.28 7.43
C CYS A 111 11.96 -4.20 6.41
N GLY A 112 12.98 -3.43 6.74
CA GLY A 112 14.14 -3.24 5.87
C GLY A 112 15.38 -2.84 6.65
N ASN A 113 16.52 -2.84 5.98
CA ASN A 113 17.76 -2.39 6.55
C ASN A 113 17.96 -0.90 6.19
N LEU A 114 17.75 -0.01 7.16
CA LEU A 114 17.83 1.44 6.93
C LEU A 114 19.27 2.01 6.90
N GLN A 115 20.29 1.15 6.95
CA GLN A 115 21.66 1.56 6.62
C GLN A 115 21.85 1.94 5.13
N VAL A 116 20.84 1.72 4.28
CA VAL A 116 20.81 2.37 2.95
C VAL A 116 20.21 3.76 3.11
N ASN A 117 21.11 4.74 3.17
CA ASN A 117 20.90 6.18 3.25
C ASN A 117 20.11 6.74 2.03
N CYS A 118 18.94 6.19 1.72
CA CYS A 118 18.04 6.72 0.71
C CYS A 118 17.08 7.65 1.42
N GLN A 119 17.48 8.92 1.55
CA GLN A 119 16.52 10.02 1.62
C GLN A 119 15.72 10.02 0.31
N ALA A 120 14.75 9.12 0.21
CA ALA A 120 13.84 9.06 -0.93
C ALA A 120 13.00 10.34 -0.89
N LEU A 121 13.41 11.33 -1.68
CA LEU A 121 12.59 12.51 -1.94
C LEU A 121 11.26 12.02 -2.51
N SER A 122 10.17 12.44 -1.87
CA SER A 122 8.81 12.20 -2.34
C SER A 122 8.67 12.62 -3.82
N ILE A 123 7.92 11.85 -4.62
CA ILE A 123 7.76 12.08 -6.06
C ILE A 123 7.20 13.48 -6.37
N GLU A 124 6.42 14.06 -5.45
CA GLU A 124 5.89 15.42 -5.54
C GLU A 124 6.97 16.51 -5.49
N LYS A 125 8.15 16.18 -4.96
CA LYS A 125 9.30 17.08 -4.83
C LYS A 125 10.33 16.90 -5.95
N TRP A 126 10.09 16.00 -6.91
CA TRP A 126 11.01 15.74 -8.01
C TRP A 126 11.01 16.88 -9.02
N ARG A 127 12.20 17.24 -9.51
CA ARG A 127 12.38 18.15 -10.64
C ARG A 127 12.19 17.40 -11.96
N GLU A 128 12.11 18.14 -13.07
CA GLU A 128 11.95 17.50 -14.39
C GLU A 128 13.15 16.61 -14.77
N GLU A 129 14.35 17.03 -14.39
CA GLU A 129 15.59 16.26 -14.56
C GLU A 129 15.53 14.94 -13.78
N ASP A 130 14.98 14.95 -12.56
CA ASP A 130 14.79 13.74 -11.76
C ASP A 130 13.82 12.78 -12.45
N TRP A 131 12.75 13.30 -13.04
CA TRP A 131 11.76 12.52 -13.76
C TRP A 131 12.34 11.90 -15.04
N ILE A 132 13.00 12.67 -15.90
CA ILE A 132 13.57 12.17 -17.17
C ILE A 132 14.57 11.04 -16.91
N ASN A 133 15.37 11.20 -15.85
CA ASN A 133 16.38 10.23 -15.44
C ASN A 133 15.84 9.18 -14.47
N ALA A 134 14.54 9.14 -14.18
CA ALA A 134 13.98 8.12 -13.32
C ALA A 134 13.90 6.77 -14.04
N LYS A 135 14.09 5.71 -13.27
CA LYS A 135 13.91 4.32 -13.69
C LYS A 135 12.52 3.85 -13.31
N VAL A 136 11.82 3.27 -14.26
CA VAL A 136 10.49 2.69 -14.12
C VAL A 136 10.61 1.17 -14.11
N THR A 137 10.07 0.53 -13.08
CA THR A 137 10.07 -0.93 -12.93
C THR A 137 8.65 -1.42 -12.68
N LEU A 138 8.23 -2.51 -13.34
CA LEU A 138 6.93 -3.14 -13.06
C LEU A 138 6.95 -3.83 -11.68
N HIS A 139 5.89 -3.66 -10.89
CA HIS A 139 5.73 -4.34 -9.61
C HIS A 139 5.73 -5.87 -9.84
N PRO A 140 6.49 -6.69 -9.07
CA PRO A 140 6.58 -8.13 -9.30
C PRO A 140 5.24 -8.87 -9.30
N GLN A 141 4.28 -8.45 -8.47
CA GLN A 141 2.93 -9.03 -8.46
C GLN A 141 2.16 -8.87 -9.79
N ASN A 142 2.59 -7.93 -10.64
CA ASN A 142 2.01 -7.72 -11.96
C ASN A 142 2.68 -8.52 -13.08
N LYS A 143 3.83 -9.16 -12.81
CA LYS A 143 4.53 -10.01 -13.78
C LYS A 143 3.82 -11.35 -13.94
N ASN A 144 2.75 -11.35 -14.71
CA ASN A 144 1.95 -12.53 -15.05
C ASN A 144 1.60 -12.50 -16.53
N ASP A 145 1.87 -13.60 -17.23
CA ASP A 145 1.59 -13.77 -18.67
C ASP A 145 0.12 -13.51 -19.02
N PHE A 146 -0.82 -13.93 -18.16
CA PHE A 146 -2.25 -13.66 -18.36
C PHE A 146 -2.56 -12.15 -18.38
N LYS A 147 -1.94 -11.37 -17.49
CA LYS A 147 -2.12 -9.92 -17.46
C LYS A 147 -1.45 -9.26 -18.66
N ARG A 148 -0.29 -9.78 -19.08
CA ARG A 148 0.46 -9.34 -20.25
C ARG A 148 -0.35 -9.50 -21.53
N ASP A 149 -0.95 -10.67 -21.72
CA ASP A 149 -1.72 -10.98 -22.94
C ASP A 149 -3.01 -10.15 -23.00
N ARG A 150 -3.67 -9.93 -21.86
CA ARG A 150 -4.80 -9.00 -21.76
C ARG A 150 -4.41 -7.56 -22.10
N LEU A 151 -3.26 -7.11 -21.63
CA LEU A 151 -2.73 -5.78 -21.96
C LEU A 151 -2.49 -5.65 -23.47
N ILE A 152 -1.85 -6.65 -24.09
CA ILE A 152 -1.61 -6.68 -25.54
C ILE A 152 -2.92 -6.67 -26.32
N GLN A 153 -3.91 -7.47 -25.91
CA GLN A 153 -5.23 -7.49 -26.54
C GLN A 153 -5.88 -6.09 -26.49
N SER A 154 -5.87 -5.46 -25.32
CA SER A 154 -6.47 -4.13 -25.15
C SER A 154 -5.77 -3.04 -25.96
N ILE A 155 -4.44 -3.11 -26.11
CA ILE A 155 -3.68 -2.21 -26.98
C ILE A 155 -4.13 -2.37 -28.44
N ASN A 156 -4.25 -3.62 -28.92
CA ASN A 156 -4.66 -3.90 -30.29
C ASN A 156 -6.11 -3.47 -30.58
N GLU A 157 -7.00 -3.66 -29.62
CA GLU A 157 -8.42 -3.28 -29.72
C GLU A 157 -8.67 -1.79 -29.42
N LYS A 158 -7.66 -1.06 -28.96
CA LYS A 158 -7.75 0.34 -28.51
C LYS A 158 -8.79 0.55 -27.39
N THR A 159 -8.95 -0.44 -26.52
CA THR A 159 -9.86 -0.41 -25.37
C THR A 159 -9.11 -0.07 -24.09
N ALA A 160 -9.83 0.16 -22.98
CA ALA A 160 -9.22 0.28 -21.66
C ALA A 160 -9.00 -1.12 -21.05
N VAL A 161 -7.89 -1.33 -20.36
CA VAL A 161 -7.58 -2.62 -19.71
C VAL A 161 -7.69 -2.54 -18.20
N PHE A 162 -8.32 -3.57 -17.63
CA PHE A 162 -8.36 -3.77 -16.19
C PHE A 162 -7.05 -4.42 -15.71
N LEU A 163 -6.27 -3.75 -14.85
CA LEU A 163 -4.98 -4.27 -14.36
C LEU A 163 -5.09 -5.20 -13.13
N GLY A 164 -6.31 -5.37 -12.60
CA GLY A 164 -6.54 -6.10 -11.36
C GLY A 164 -6.48 -5.19 -10.13
N ASP A 165 -7.11 -5.64 -9.05
CA ASP A 165 -6.90 -5.07 -7.73
C ASP A 165 -5.55 -5.57 -7.21
N ASN A 166 -4.49 -4.82 -7.49
CA ASN A 166 -3.20 -5.02 -6.81
C ASN A 166 -3.09 -4.09 -5.60
N SER A 167 -4.19 -3.49 -5.18
CA SER A 167 -4.10 -2.32 -4.34
C SER A 167 -3.72 -2.74 -2.92
N LEU A 168 -2.58 -2.20 -2.50
CA LEU A 168 -2.33 -1.91 -1.09
C LEU A 168 -3.24 -0.73 -0.62
N VAL A 169 -4.07 -0.17 -1.51
CA VAL A 169 -4.86 1.05 -1.34
C VAL A 169 -6.24 0.92 -2.04
N GLU A 170 -7.29 0.60 -1.28
CA GLU A 170 -8.66 0.55 -1.82
C GLU A 170 -9.01 1.83 -2.62
N GLY A 171 -9.46 1.65 -3.87
CA GLY A 171 -10.16 2.67 -4.65
C GLY A 171 -9.40 3.36 -5.78
N ASN A 172 -8.12 3.05 -6.03
CA ASN A 172 -7.36 3.71 -7.10
C ASN A 172 -7.01 2.79 -8.28
N LEU A 173 -7.54 3.17 -9.45
CA LEU A 173 -7.34 2.64 -10.80
C LEU A 173 -7.59 1.15 -11.02
N ASN A 174 -8.79 0.89 -11.51
CA ASN A 174 -9.12 -0.37 -12.13
C ASN A 174 -8.66 -0.40 -13.60
N TYR A 175 -8.75 0.72 -14.32
CA TYR A 175 -8.56 0.75 -15.77
C TYR A 175 -7.50 1.77 -16.22
N ILE A 176 -6.70 1.37 -17.20
CA ILE A 176 -5.79 2.27 -17.93
C ILE A 176 -6.15 2.28 -19.42
N ASP A 177 -5.89 3.39 -20.10
CA ASP A 177 -6.06 3.48 -21.54
C ASP A 177 -4.99 2.70 -22.31
N SER A 178 -5.26 2.42 -23.57
CA SER A 178 -4.37 1.64 -24.44
C SER A 178 -3.02 2.31 -24.72
N SER A 179 -2.92 3.64 -24.71
CA SER A 179 -1.65 4.35 -24.92
C SER A 179 -0.74 4.20 -23.71
N LEU A 180 -1.30 4.41 -22.51
CA LEU A 180 -0.57 4.18 -21.26
C LEU A 180 -0.22 2.70 -21.09
N GLY A 181 -1.12 1.81 -21.52
CA GLY A 181 -0.88 0.37 -21.56
C GLY A 181 0.30 -0.02 -22.45
N ALA A 182 0.43 0.60 -23.64
CA ALA A 182 1.55 0.36 -24.53
C ALA A 182 2.90 0.82 -23.97
N CYS A 183 2.92 1.91 -23.19
CA CYS A 183 4.09 2.31 -22.40
C CYS A 183 4.40 1.33 -21.28
N LEU A 184 3.39 0.86 -20.54
CA LEU A 184 3.56 -0.14 -19.47
C LEU A 184 4.14 -1.45 -20.01
N LEU A 185 3.74 -1.86 -21.21
CA LEU A 185 4.26 -3.05 -21.87
C LEU A 185 5.80 -2.98 -22.09
N GLN A 186 6.36 -1.77 -22.27
CA GLN A 186 7.80 -1.60 -22.46
C GLN A 186 8.63 -1.94 -21.22
N VAL A 187 8.02 -1.88 -20.03
CA VAL A 187 8.68 -2.19 -18.75
C VAL A 187 8.33 -3.57 -18.20
N TRP A 188 7.64 -4.39 -19.00
CA TRP A 188 7.10 -5.68 -18.55
C TRP A 188 8.21 -6.68 -18.18
N GLU A 189 9.18 -6.86 -19.08
CA GLU A 189 10.31 -7.77 -18.87
C GLU A 189 11.40 -7.13 -18.02
N LYS A 190 11.78 -5.90 -18.38
CA LYS A 190 12.91 -5.18 -17.83
C LYS A 190 12.55 -3.74 -17.46
N PRO A 191 13.20 -3.14 -16.45
CA PRO A 191 13.06 -1.72 -16.18
C PRO A 191 13.46 -0.85 -17.37
N ALA A 192 12.87 0.34 -17.49
CA ALA A 192 13.22 1.34 -18.49
C ALA A 192 13.27 2.75 -17.90
N MET A 193 14.00 3.65 -18.57
CA MET A 193 14.06 5.06 -18.18
C MET A 193 12.79 5.79 -18.62
N VAL A 194 12.34 6.79 -17.86
CA VAL A 194 11.20 7.63 -18.25
C VAL A 194 11.45 8.31 -19.58
N LYS A 195 12.69 8.76 -19.87
CA LYS A 195 13.06 9.30 -21.19
C LYS A 195 12.70 8.35 -22.34
N TYR A 196 13.02 7.06 -22.21
CA TYR A 196 12.69 6.06 -23.22
C TYR A 196 11.16 5.87 -23.34
N LEU A 197 10.42 5.94 -22.23
CA LEU A 197 8.97 5.87 -22.26
C LEU A 197 8.33 7.11 -22.90
N LEU A 198 8.94 8.30 -22.76
CA LEU A 198 8.52 9.52 -23.45
C LEU A 198 8.67 9.38 -24.97
N ASP A 199 9.81 8.86 -25.43
CA ASP A 199 10.03 8.57 -26.85
C ASP A 199 8.98 7.59 -27.39
N CYS A 200 8.64 6.55 -26.61
CA CYS A 200 7.58 5.62 -26.96
C CYS A 200 6.20 6.30 -27.00
N TRP A 201 5.90 7.13 -26.00
CA TRP A 201 4.62 7.85 -25.90
C TRP A 201 4.40 8.76 -27.10
N LEU A 202 5.41 9.54 -27.51
CA LEU A 202 5.36 10.38 -28.70
C LEU A 202 5.17 9.58 -29.99
N ARG A 203 5.73 8.37 -30.08
CA ARG A 203 5.51 7.49 -31.24
C ARG A 203 4.12 6.88 -31.28
N ILE A 204 3.54 6.57 -30.13
CA ILE A 204 2.21 5.95 -30.01
C ILE A 204 1.10 7.00 -30.13
N ASN A 205 1.33 8.19 -29.58
CA ASN A 205 0.36 9.28 -29.51
C ASN A 205 0.97 10.62 -30.00
N PRO A 206 1.33 10.71 -31.30
CA PRO A 206 2.09 11.85 -31.83
C PRO A 206 1.28 13.15 -32.00
N VAL A 207 -0.04 13.08 -31.95
CA VAL A 207 -0.95 14.15 -32.36
C VAL A 207 -1.97 14.43 -31.26
N ASP A 208 -2.30 15.69 -31.04
CA ASP A 208 -3.38 16.08 -30.13
C ASP A 208 -4.74 15.69 -30.72
N PRO A 209 -5.57 14.90 -30.01
CA PRO A 209 -6.84 14.42 -30.57
C PRO A 209 -7.89 15.53 -30.76
N VAL A 210 -7.72 16.70 -30.15
CA VAL A 210 -8.64 17.85 -30.25
C VAL A 210 -8.20 18.82 -31.35
N THR A 211 -6.91 19.19 -31.38
CA THR A 211 -6.41 20.17 -32.37
C THR A 211 -5.92 19.52 -33.66
N LEU A 212 -5.62 18.22 -33.63
CA LEU A 212 -4.99 17.45 -34.72
C LEU A 212 -3.60 17.94 -35.11
N GLU A 213 -2.97 18.74 -34.24
CA GLU A 213 -1.59 19.20 -34.41
C GLU A 213 -0.61 18.25 -33.72
N ALA A 214 0.64 18.25 -34.17
CA ALA A 214 1.70 17.46 -33.52
C ALA A 214 1.83 17.87 -32.05
N LYS A 215 1.91 16.88 -31.15
CA LYS A 215 2.14 17.15 -29.73
C LYS A 215 3.55 17.67 -29.52
N ASP A 216 3.64 18.76 -28.80
CA ASP A 216 4.91 19.22 -28.25
C ASP A 216 5.41 18.26 -27.15
N GLU A 217 6.73 18.17 -27.02
CA GLU A 217 7.41 17.28 -26.09
C GLU A 217 7.04 17.62 -24.63
N GLU A 218 6.92 18.90 -24.28
CA GLU A 218 6.55 19.32 -22.91
C GLU A 218 5.14 18.83 -22.54
N LYS A 219 4.20 18.93 -23.49
CA LYS A 219 2.82 18.47 -23.29
C LYS A 219 2.76 16.95 -23.16
N ALA A 220 3.43 16.24 -24.05
CA ALA A 220 3.55 14.79 -24.00
C ALA A 220 4.17 14.31 -22.68
N PHE A 221 5.22 14.98 -22.22
CA PHE A 221 5.88 14.68 -20.96
C PHE A 221 4.96 14.93 -19.75
N SER A 222 4.19 16.01 -19.75
CA SER A 222 3.20 16.29 -18.71
C SER A 222 2.10 15.21 -18.63
N GLU A 223 1.59 14.75 -19.77
CA GLU A 223 0.61 13.66 -19.83
C GLU A 223 1.20 12.35 -19.32
N LEU A 224 2.40 11.98 -19.78
CA LEU A 224 3.09 10.77 -19.33
C LEU A 224 3.38 10.81 -17.82
N LYS A 225 3.86 11.94 -17.29
CA LYS A 225 4.10 12.13 -15.84
C LYS A 225 2.83 11.85 -15.03
N LYS A 226 1.68 12.35 -15.47
CA LYS A 226 0.39 12.07 -14.81
C LYS A 226 0.06 10.58 -14.83
N GLY A 227 0.19 9.92 -15.99
CA GLY A 227 -0.07 8.48 -16.13
C GLY A 227 0.87 7.62 -15.27
N LEU A 228 2.16 7.95 -15.22
CA LEU A 228 3.13 7.23 -14.38
C LEU A 228 2.87 7.44 -12.89
N ARG A 229 2.49 8.65 -12.46
CA ARG A 229 2.11 8.90 -11.06
C ARG A 229 0.91 8.05 -10.65
N ILE A 230 -0.12 8.04 -11.49
CA ILE A 230 -1.33 7.23 -11.37
C ILE A 230 -0.98 5.73 -11.20
N LEU A 231 -0.10 5.19 -12.05
CA LEU A 231 0.35 3.81 -11.97
C LEU A 231 1.19 3.52 -10.71
N CYS A 232 2.00 4.48 -10.27
CA CYS A 232 2.83 4.36 -9.07
C CYS A 232 1.97 4.36 -7.80
N GLU A 233 1.00 5.27 -7.70
CA GLU A 233 0.03 5.34 -6.60
C GLU A 233 -0.86 4.09 -6.51
N ALA A 234 -1.18 3.48 -7.66
CA ALA A 234 -1.92 2.23 -7.74
C ALA A 234 -1.06 0.97 -7.45
N GLY A 235 0.24 1.12 -7.15
CA GLY A 235 1.15 0.01 -6.88
C GLY A 235 1.45 -0.86 -8.10
N VAL A 236 1.20 -0.37 -9.32
CA VAL A 236 1.48 -1.12 -10.56
C VAL A 236 2.95 -1.07 -10.91
N ILE A 237 3.59 0.08 -10.70
CA ILE A 237 5.00 0.34 -11.02
C ILE A 237 5.73 0.96 -9.82
N PHE A 238 7.06 0.87 -9.85
CA PHE A 238 7.96 1.62 -9.00
C PHE A 238 8.70 2.67 -9.82
N LEU A 239 8.84 3.87 -9.25
CA LEU A 239 9.63 4.96 -9.79
C LEU A 239 10.84 5.18 -8.88
N GLU A 240 12.03 5.01 -9.43
CA GLU A 240 13.30 5.16 -8.72
C GLU A 240 14.10 6.31 -9.33
N ARG A 241 14.57 7.25 -8.51
CA ARG A 241 15.57 8.22 -8.97
C ARG A 241 16.89 7.49 -9.18
N THR A 242 17.49 7.72 -10.34
CA THR A 242 18.86 7.28 -10.59
C THR A 242 19.77 8.31 -9.94
N ASN A 243 20.34 8.00 -8.76
CA ASN A 243 21.36 8.85 -8.16
C ASN A 243 22.58 8.85 -9.08
N THR A 244 22.88 9.99 -9.70
CA THR A 244 24.26 10.32 -10.11
C THR A 244 25.07 10.75 -8.91
#